data_AF-A0A953FN95-F1
#
_entry.id   AF-A0A953FN95-F1
#
_cell.length_a   1.000
_cell.length_b   1.000
_cell.length_c   1.000
_cell.angle_alpha   90.00
_cell.angle_beta   90.00
_cell.angle_gamma   90.00
#
_symmetry.space_group_name_H-M   'P 1'
#
loop_
_entity.id
_entity.type
_entity.pdbx_description
1 polymer ?
#
loop_
_entity_poly.entity_id
_entity_poly.type
_entity_poly.pdbx_seq_one_letter_code
_entity_poly.pdbx_strand_id
1 'polypeptide(L)'
;MLPSRSFVFALSCSPLLAFAQGVQLPQGPPYGCACGFVGVDPEPRTTIEALILRRDTAGIFSYLRDTSAVHQAYGAEAVIRLSRAGMAIPKHVLVIADDLRKSDRMVYVCSGCIYWMEEMRVALRDSMPVNNIR
;
A
#
# COMPACT_ATOMS: atom_id res chain seq x y z
N MET A 1 -50.42 -23.07 50.24
CA MET A 1 -50.75 -23.74 48.94
C MET A 1 -50.01 -23.00 47.84
N LEU A 2 -49.01 -23.64 47.24
CA LEU A 2 -48.44 -23.29 45.92
C LEU A 2 -49.46 -23.69 44.83
N PRO A 3 -49.47 -23.02 43.67
CA PRO A 3 -48.66 -23.48 42.53
C PRO A 3 -47.90 -22.32 41.86
N SER A 4 -46.63 -22.47 41.49
CA SER A 4 -46.10 -23.10 40.26
C SER A 4 -46.39 -22.30 38.97
N ARG A 5 -45.33 -22.10 38.17
CA ARG A 5 -45.28 -21.70 36.73
C ARG A 5 -45.01 -20.21 36.48
N SER A 6 -44.10 -19.77 35.61
CA SER A 6 -43.19 -20.44 34.68
C SER A 6 -42.08 -19.46 34.31
N PHE A 7 -40.87 -19.98 34.13
CA PHE A 7 -39.81 -19.36 33.35
C PHE A 7 -40.32 -19.01 31.94
N VAL A 8 -40.10 -17.77 31.50
CA VAL A 8 -40.02 -17.44 30.08
C VAL A 8 -38.68 -16.74 29.86
N PHE A 9 -37.66 -17.54 29.54
CA PHE A 9 -36.48 -17.05 28.84
C PHE A 9 -36.95 -16.59 27.46
N ALA A 10 -37.12 -15.28 27.27
CA ALA A 10 -37.12 -14.72 25.93
C ALA A 10 -35.67 -14.70 25.43
N LEU A 11 -35.20 -15.86 24.98
CA LEU A 11 -34.11 -15.96 24.02
C LEU A 11 -34.63 -15.30 22.72
N SER A 12 -34.53 -13.98 22.63
CA SER A 12 -34.55 -13.33 21.33
C SER A 12 -33.28 -13.77 20.62
N CYS A 13 -33.45 -14.84 19.85
CA CYS A 13 -32.62 -15.20 18.72
C CYS A 13 -32.68 -14.01 17.75
N SER A 14 -31.94 -12.94 18.04
CA SER A 14 -31.62 -11.96 17.03
C SER A 14 -30.73 -12.70 16.05
N PRO A 15 -31.20 -12.89 14.80
CA PRO A 15 -30.42 -13.60 13.81
C PRO A 15 -29.10 -12.85 13.70
N LEU A 16 -28.02 -13.61 13.66
CA LEU A 16 -26.73 -13.23 13.10
C LEU A 16 -26.95 -12.23 11.97
N LEU A 17 -26.87 -10.93 12.28
CA LEU A 17 -26.61 -9.91 11.30
C LEU A 17 -25.19 -10.19 10.88
N ALA A 18 -25.09 -11.03 9.85
CA ALA A 18 -23.90 -11.25 9.08
C ALA A 18 -23.25 -9.89 8.88
N PHE A 19 -22.07 -9.73 9.48
CA PHE A 19 -21.14 -8.68 9.13
C PHE A 19 -20.74 -8.91 7.67
N ALA A 20 -21.61 -8.52 6.73
CA ALA A 20 -21.21 -8.23 5.37
C ALA A 20 -20.48 -6.88 5.42
N GLN A 21 -19.27 -6.91 5.99
CA GLN A 21 -18.32 -5.82 5.83
C GLN A 21 -17.91 -5.88 4.36
N GLY A 22 -18.64 -5.15 3.52
CA GLY A 22 -18.18 -4.84 2.18
C GLY A 22 -16.77 -4.29 2.30
N VAL A 23 -15.81 -4.97 1.70
CA VAL A 23 -14.41 -4.53 1.70
C VAL A 23 -14.41 -3.15 1.05
N GLN A 24 -14.28 -2.09 1.85
CA GLN A 24 -14.03 -0.75 1.33
C GLN A 24 -12.62 -0.80 0.72
N LEU A 25 -12.55 -1.07 -0.58
CA LEU A 25 -11.30 -0.90 -1.30
C LEU A 25 -10.95 0.60 -1.23
N PRO A 26 -9.71 0.94 -0.87
CA PRO A 26 -9.29 2.33 -0.83
C PRO A 26 -9.47 3.00 -2.19
N GLN A 27 -9.87 4.26 -2.16
CA GLN A 27 -10.41 5.04 -3.28
C GLN A 27 -9.34 5.50 -4.31
N GLY A 28 -8.31 4.70 -4.58
CA GLY A 28 -7.19 5.15 -5.42
C GLY A 28 -6.41 4.02 -6.10
N PRO A 29 -5.52 4.38 -7.04
CA PRO A 29 -4.64 3.42 -7.69
C PRO A 29 -3.75 2.70 -6.64
N PRO A 30 -3.53 1.38 -6.78
CA PRO A 30 -2.68 0.64 -5.86
C PRO A 30 -1.19 0.91 -6.11
N TYR A 31 -0.37 0.53 -5.13
CA TYR A 31 1.05 0.30 -5.28
C TYR A 31 1.32 -1.07 -5.93
N GLY A 32 2.23 -1.14 -6.89
CA GLY A 32 2.56 -2.35 -7.64
C GLY A 32 2.85 -2.07 -9.12
N CYS A 33 2.84 -3.13 -9.92
CA CYS A 33 2.97 -3.09 -11.36
C CYS A 33 2.07 -4.16 -11.98
N ALA A 34 1.79 -4.01 -13.28
CA ALA A 34 0.95 -4.90 -14.06
C ALA A 34 -0.36 -5.28 -13.35
N CYS A 35 -1.15 -4.28 -12.93
CA CYS A 35 -2.38 -4.49 -12.16
C CYS A 35 -3.59 -4.74 -13.07
N GLY A 36 -4.56 -5.50 -12.55
CA GLY A 36 -5.85 -5.75 -13.21
C GLY A 36 -5.79 -6.80 -14.32
N PHE A 37 -6.92 -7.00 -14.98
CA PHE A 37 -7.12 -8.10 -15.96
C PHE A 37 -6.14 -8.04 -17.15
N VAL A 38 -5.77 -6.84 -17.55
CA VAL A 38 -4.86 -6.58 -18.68
C VAL A 38 -3.42 -6.32 -18.24
N GLY A 39 -3.13 -6.39 -16.94
CA GLY A 39 -1.78 -6.14 -16.41
C GLY A 39 -1.27 -4.73 -16.72
N VAL A 40 -2.12 -3.72 -16.58
CA VAL A 40 -1.74 -2.32 -16.82
C VAL A 40 -1.13 -1.73 -15.57
N ASP A 41 -0.02 -1.02 -15.73
CA ASP A 41 0.60 -0.31 -14.63
C ASP A 41 -0.31 0.80 -14.08
N PRO A 42 -0.46 0.91 -12.74
CA PRO A 42 -1.14 2.04 -12.13
C PRO A 42 -0.52 3.37 -12.57
N GLU A 43 -1.33 4.42 -12.70
CA GLU A 43 -0.83 5.75 -13.07
C GLU A 43 0.34 6.22 -12.17
N PRO A 44 0.34 6.03 -10.84
CA PRO A 44 1.48 6.44 -10.03
C PRO A 44 2.76 5.65 -10.35
N ARG A 45 2.67 4.40 -10.84
CA ARG A 45 3.82 3.62 -11.32
C ARG A 45 4.41 4.24 -12.58
N THR A 46 3.58 4.54 -13.56
CA THR A 46 4.06 5.10 -14.85
C THR A 46 4.66 6.49 -14.64
N THR A 47 4.04 7.31 -13.79
CA THR A 47 4.55 8.64 -13.45
C THR A 47 5.88 8.58 -12.71
N ILE A 48 6.02 7.72 -11.68
CA ILE A 48 7.29 7.64 -10.94
C ILE A 48 8.44 7.10 -11.81
N GLU A 49 8.18 6.14 -12.70
CA GLU A 49 9.20 5.64 -13.63
C GLU A 49 9.66 6.72 -14.61
N ALA A 50 8.73 7.54 -15.10
CA ALA A 50 9.08 8.68 -15.96
C ALA A 50 9.91 9.74 -15.22
N LEU A 51 9.72 9.92 -13.91
CA LEU A 51 10.54 10.80 -13.08
C LEU A 51 11.93 10.19 -12.82
N ILE A 52 12.02 8.89 -12.54
CA ILE A 52 13.30 8.17 -12.39
C ILE A 52 14.13 8.29 -13.68
N LEU A 53 13.51 8.03 -14.83
CA LEU A 53 14.18 8.11 -16.15
C LEU A 53 14.74 9.51 -16.41
N ARG A 54 13.95 10.55 -16.06
CA ARG A 54 14.34 11.96 -16.20
C ARG A 54 15.26 12.45 -15.09
N ARG A 55 15.53 11.62 -14.07
CA ARG A 55 16.29 11.99 -12.86
C ARG A 55 15.71 13.22 -12.15
N ASP A 56 14.39 13.39 -12.23
CA ASP A 56 13.68 14.51 -11.61
C ASP A 56 13.49 14.27 -10.11
N THR A 57 14.49 14.70 -9.34
CA THR A 57 14.47 14.56 -7.88
C THR A 57 13.39 15.39 -7.21
N ALA A 58 13.00 16.54 -7.78
CA ALA A 58 11.95 17.37 -7.20
C ALA A 58 10.58 16.67 -7.26
N GLY A 59 10.25 16.08 -8.42
CA GLY A 59 9.03 15.27 -8.58
C GLY A 59 9.06 14.00 -7.71
N ILE A 60 10.20 13.34 -7.58
CA ILE A 60 10.30 12.16 -6.70
C ILE A 60 10.12 12.54 -5.23
N PHE A 61 10.68 13.68 -4.81
CA PHE A 61 10.56 14.13 -3.42
C PHE A 61 9.16 14.64 -3.09
N SER A 62 8.37 15.09 -4.08
CA SER A 62 6.96 15.41 -3.86
C SER A 62 6.15 14.15 -3.56
N TYR A 63 6.39 13.04 -4.27
CA TYR A 63 5.79 11.73 -3.96
C TYR A 63 6.12 11.28 -2.53
N LEU A 64 7.37 11.45 -2.11
CA LEU A 64 7.82 11.08 -0.76
C LEU A 64 7.13 11.89 0.35
N ARG A 65 6.72 13.13 0.04
CA ARG A 65 6.06 14.05 0.99
C ARG A 65 4.55 14.09 0.84
N ASP A 66 3.99 13.32 -0.09
CA ASP A 66 2.55 13.23 -0.30
C ASP A 66 1.85 12.66 0.94
N THR A 67 0.56 12.94 1.09
CA THR A 67 -0.27 12.35 2.14
C THR A 67 -0.68 10.91 1.82
N SER A 68 -0.69 10.53 0.54
CA SER A 68 -1.02 9.20 0.03
C SER A 68 0.07 8.17 0.35
N ALA A 69 -0.31 7.07 1.02
CA ALA A 69 0.60 5.97 1.33
C ALA A 69 1.19 5.34 0.05
N VAL A 70 0.40 5.28 -1.03
CA VAL A 70 0.81 4.72 -2.32
C VAL A 70 1.87 5.60 -2.97
N HIS A 71 1.68 6.92 -2.97
CA HIS A 71 2.67 7.86 -3.51
C HIS A 71 3.96 7.82 -2.69
N GLN A 72 3.84 7.79 -1.35
CA GLN A 72 5.00 7.65 -0.46
C GLN A 72 5.78 6.36 -0.74
N ALA A 73 5.09 5.23 -0.96
CA ALA A 73 5.74 3.96 -1.32
C ALA A 73 6.52 4.08 -2.64
N TYR A 74 5.89 4.59 -3.70
CA TYR A 74 6.58 4.82 -4.98
C TYR A 74 7.76 5.80 -4.85
N GLY A 75 7.60 6.88 -4.09
CA GLY A 75 8.67 7.84 -3.82
C GLY A 75 9.85 7.22 -3.07
N ALA A 76 9.58 6.41 -2.03
CA ALA A 76 10.61 5.70 -1.27
C ALA A 76 11.36 4.69 -2.15
N GLU A 77 10.63 3.90 -2.95
CA GLU A 77 11.24 2.97 -3.92
C GLU A 77 12.16 3.71 -4.91
N ALA A 78 11.70 4.83 -5.47
CA ALA A 78 12.46 5.63 -6.43
C ALA A 78 13.74 6.20 -5.82
N VAL A 79 13.66 6.77 -4.62
CA VAL A 79 14.84 7.28 -3.88
C VAL A 79 15.88 6.18 -3.67
N ILE A 80 15.43 5.00 -3.23
CA ILE A 80 16.32 3.87 -2.96
C ILE A 80 16.97 3.36 -4.26
N ARG A 81 16.20 3.24 -5.34
CA ARG A 81 16.72 2.83 -6.65
C ARG A 81 17.76 3.81 -7.19
N LEU A 82 17.48 5.11 -7.13
CA LEU A 82 18.41 6.14 -7.58
C LEU A 82 19.69 6.18 -6.73
N SER A 83 19.56 6.04 -5.41
CA SER A 83 20.72 5.96 -4.52
C SER A 83 21.59 4.74 -4.82
N ARG A 84 20.99 3.56 -5.06
CA ARG A 84 21.71 2.34 -5.48
C ARG A 84 22.36 2.49 -6.85
N ALA A 85 21.79 3.29 -7.73
CA ALA A 85 22.38 3.63 -9.03
C ALA A 85 23.50 4.69 -8.94
N GLY A 86 23.92 5.09 -7.74
CA GLY A 86 25.03 6.03 -7.52
C GLY A 86 24.65 7.50 -7.60
N MET A 87 23.35 7.84 -7.67
CA MET A 87 22.92 9.24 -7.60
C MET A 87 23.15 9.79 -6.19
N ALA A 88 23.73 10.99 -6.10
CA ALA A 88 23.86 11.70 -4.85
C ALA A 88 22.50 12.21 -4.38
N ILE A 89 21.91 11.54 -3.39
CA ILE A 89 20.65 11.93 -2.75
C ILE A 89 20.95 12.57 -1.39
N PRO A 90 20.31 13.70 -1.03
CA PRO A 90 20.50 14.32 0.28
C PRO A 90 20.19 13.34 1.43
N LYS A 91 21.03 13.33 2.46
CA LYS A 91 20.92 12.39 3.60
C LYS A 91 19.54 12.41 4.27
N HIS A 92 18.93 13.58 4.42
CA HIS A 92 17.61 13.71 5.04
C HIS A 92 16.51 13.01 4.24
N VAL A 93 16.61 12.99 2.90
CA VAL A 93 15.65 12.29 2.04
C VAL A 93 15.83 10.77 2.16
N LEU A 94 17.07 10.30 2.23
CA LEU A 94 17.37 8.88 2.43
C LEU A 94 16.81 8.37 3.76
N VAL A 95 16.89 9.18 4.83
CA VAL A 95 16.29 8.83 6.14
C VAL A 95 14.78 8.67 6.01
N ILE A 96 14.09 9.62 5.37
CA ILE A 96 12.63 9.53 5.16
C ILE A 96 12.25 8.27 4.36
N ALA A 97 12.95 7.99 3.27
CA ALA A 97 12.70 6.79 2.47
C ALA A 97 12.96 5.50 3.26
N ASP A 98 13.98 5.47 4.12
CA ASP A 98 14.28 4.33 4.97
C ASP A 98 13.26 4.15 6.10
N ASP A 99 12.75 5.24 6.68
CA ASP A 99 11.69 5.21 7.67
C ASP A 99 10.38 4.66 7.07
N LEU A 100 10.01 5.13 5.88
CA LEU A 100 8.87 4.58 5.13
C LEU A 100 9.04 3.10 4.82
N ARG A 101 10.25 2.68 4.42
CA ARG A 101 10.58 1.27 4.17
C ARG A 101 10.46 0.38 5.41
N LYS A 102 10.54 0.94 6.62
CA LYS A 102 10.39 0.19 7.87
C LYS A 102 9.00 0.35 8.49
N SER A 103 8.16 1.19 7.90
CA SER A 103 6.85 1.55 8.42
C SER A 103 5.86 0.37 8.36
N ASP A 104 5.05 0.25 9.41
CA ASP A 104 3.88 -0.62 9.50
C ASP A 104 2.61 0.02 8.89
N ARG A 105 2.72 1.24 8.35
CA ARG A 105 1.61 1.92 7.68
C ARG A 105 1.06 1.05 6.56
N MET A 106 -0.25 0.88 6.52
CA MET A 106 -0.92 0.12 5.47
C MET A 106 -0.92 0.89 4.15
N VAL A 107 -0.57 0.20 3.06
CA VAL A 107 -0.63 0.66 1.68
C VAL A 107 -1.51 -0.29 0.88
N TYR A 108 -2.29 0.27 -0.04
CA TYR A 108 -3.09 -0.52 -0.97
C TYR A 108 -2.18 -1.05 -2.07
N VAL A 109 -2.13 -2.37 -2.24
CA VAL A 109 -1.21 -3.01 -3.19
C VAL A 109 -1.96 -3.85 -4.22
N CYS A 110 -1.27 -4.15 -5.33
CA CYS A 110 -1.69 -5.11 -6.32
C CYS A 110 -0.58 -6.12 -6.63
N SER A 111 -0.98 -7.32 -7.07
CA SER A 111 -0.13 -8.24 -7.83
C SER A 111 -1.00 -8.91 -8.89
N GLY A 112 -0.84 -8.47 -10.14
CA GLY A 112 -1.73 -8.89 -11.21
C GLY A 112 -3.17 -8.46 -10.92
N CYS A 113 -4.08 -9.43 -10.89
CA CYS A 113 -5.51 -9.20 -10.63
C CYS A 113 -5.89 -9.18 -9.15
N ILE A 114 -4.94 -9.40 -8.23
CA ILE A 114 -5.21 -9.50 -6.79
C ILE A 114 -4.85 -8.18 -6.11
N TYR A 115 -5.71 -7.73 -5.20
CA TYR A 115 -5.56 -6.46 -4.48
C TYR A 115 -5.79 -6.68 -2.98
N TRP A 116 -4.98 -6.05 -2.14
CA TRP A 116 -5.11 -6.13 -0.68
C TRP A 116 -4.45 -4.92 -0.01
N MET A 117 -4.65 -4.80 1.30
CA MET A 117 -3.89 -3.88 2.13
C MET A 117 -2.67 -4.61 2.70
N GLU A 118 -1.50 -4.00 2.59
CA GLU A 118 -0.24 -4.56 3.06
C GLU A 118 0.54 -3.52 3.84
N GLU A 119 1.35 -3.95 4.82
CA GLU A 119 2.26 -3.03 5.50
C GLU A 119 3.32 -2.51 4.52
N MET A 120 3.62 -1.22 4.58
CA MET A 120 4.57 -0.57 3.67
C MET A 120 5.95 -1.24 3.66
N ARG A 121 6.41 -1.72 4.82
CA ARG A 121 7.66 -2.49 4.93
C ARG A 121 7.67 -3.80 4.16
N VAL A 122 6.52 -4.47 4.04
CA VAL A 122 6.37 -5.71 3.29
C VAL A 122 6.29 -5.38 1.81
N ALA A 123 5.41 -4.45 1.45
CA ALA A 123 5.22 -4.01 0.08
C ALA A 123 6.54 -3.54 -0.58
N LEU A 124 7.34 -2.72 0.13
CA LEU A 124 8.61 -2.21 -0.38
C LEU A 124 9.76 -3.22 -0.37
N ARG A 125 9.65 -4.31 0.41
CA ARG A 125 10.65 -5.38 0.39
C ARG A 125 10.50 -6.24 -0.86
N ASP A 126 9.25 -6.53 -1.22
CA ASP A 126 8.92 -7.52 -2.24
C ASP A 126 8.87 -6.90 -3.66
N SER A 127 8.68 -5.58 -3.75
CA SER A 127 8.60 -4.83 -5.02
C SER A 127 9.94 -4.32 -5.57
N MET A 128 11.03 -4.36 -4.79
CA MET A 128 12.33 -3.96 -5.28
C MET A 128 12.89 -5.05 -6.21
N PRO A 129 13.11 -4.78 -7.51
CA PRO A 129 13.74 -5.77 -8.37
C PRO A 129 15.15 -6.05 -7.82
N VAL A 130 15.34 -7.26 -7.30
CA VAL A 130 16.66 -7.81 -7.02
C VAL A 130 17.31 -8.07 -8.38
N ASN A 131 18.12 -7.12 -8.82
CA ASN A 131 19.02 -7.22 -9.98
C ASN A 131 18.36 -7.63 -11.32
N ASN A 132 18.11 -6.64 -12.17
CA ASN A 132 18.26 -6.85 -13.61
C ASN A 132 18.85 -5.58 -14.26
N ILE A 133 20.09 -5.29 -13.90
CA ILE A 133 21.01 -4.58 -14.79
C ILE A 133 21.69 -5.71 -15.58
N ARG A 134 21.22 -5.94 -16.80
CA ARG A 134 22.01 -6.57 -17.87
C ARG A 134 22.38 -5.47 -18.85
#